data_AF-A0A3A5ID91-F1
#
_entry.id   AF-A0A3A5ID91-F1
#
_cell.length_a   1.000
_cell.length_b   1.000
_cell.length_c   1.000
_cell.angle_alpha   90.00
_cell.angle_beta   90.00
_cell.angle_gamma   90.00
#
_symmetry.space_group_name_H-M   'P 1'
#
loop_
_entity.id
_entity.type
_entity.pdbx_description
1 polymer ?
#
loop_
_entity_poly.entity_id
_entity_poly.type
_entity_poly.pdbx_seq_one_letter_code
_entity_poly.pdbx_strand_id
1 'polypeptide(L)'
;MFFEISECNCQLQSGVAPFDHSLLILLKKLLDEQKETLDKLLPQLGSEEIELEKVKEFISIVYHDHEVASPIFHSWKRANKWMKLPSEEEAERLTPVMEKMKRHLEEAAMELEKIYGSENIKYVIPSFYIPIIR
;
A
#
# COMPACT_ATOMS: atom_id res chain seq x y z
N MET A 1 0.09 -12.35 2.55
CA MET A 1 -0.55 -11.01 2.61
C MET A 1 0.44 -9.91 2.29
N PHE A 2 1.45 -9.62 3.13
CA PHE A 2 2.47 -8.60 2.81
C PHE A 2 3.28 -8.90 1.54
N PHE A 3 3.47 -10.18 1.20
CA PHE A 3 4.07 -10.56 -0.09
C PHE A 3 3.21 -10.10 -1.29
N GLU A 4 1.89 -10.33 -1.25
CA GLU A 4 0.95 -9.86 -2.28
C GLU A 4 0.92 -8.34 -2.39
N ILE A 5 1.05 -7.62 -1.27
CA ILE A 5 1.18 -6.16 -1.26
C ILE A 5 2.44 -5.74 -2.03
N SER A 6 3.57 -6.43 -1.81
CA SER A 6 4.82 -6.19 -2.55
C SER A 6 4.68 -6.45 -4.06
N GLU A 7 3.98 -7.51 -4.45
CA GLU A 7 3.68 -7.78 -5.86
C GLU A 7 2.83 -6.67 -6.50
N CYS A 8 1.75 -6.25 -5.83
CA CYS A 8 0.93 -5.13 -6.28
C CYS A 8 1.76 -3.85 -6.43
N ASN A 9 2.65 -3.60 -5.48
CA ASN A 9 3.53 -2.44 -5.49
C ASN A 9 4.48 -2.45 -6.69
N CYS A 10 5.11 -3.60 -6.98
CA CYS A 10 5.97 -3.76 -8.16
C CYS A 10 5.21 -3.60 -9.48
N GLN A 11 3.96 -4.06 -9.55
CA GLN A 11 3.10 -3.87 -10.73
C GLN A 11 2.75 -2.39 -10.93
N LEU A 12 2.42 -1.67 -9.86
CA LEU A 12 2.15 -0.22 -9.91
C LEU A 12 3.41 0.55 -10.35
N GLN A 13 4.57 0.28 -9.74
CA GLN A 13 5.84 0.91 -10.13
C GLN A 13 6.14 0.71 -11.61
N SER A 14 6.05 -0.53 -12.10
CA SER A 14 6.33 -0.86 -13.49
C SER A 14 5.36 -0.17 -14.45
N GLY A 15 4.08 -0.10 -14.08
CA GLY A 15 3.05 0.53 -14.91
C GLY A 15 3.17 2.06 -14.97
N VAL A 16 3.57 2.72 -13.88
CA VAL A 16 3.72 4.19 -13.87
C VAL A 16 5.09 4.67 -14.34
N ALA A 17 6.10 3.79 -14.39
CA ALA A 17 7.48 4.13 -14.77
C ALA A 17 7.59 4.89 -16.11
N PRO A 18 6.90 4.49 -17.20
CA PRO A 18 7.04 5.12 -18.52
C PRO A 18 6.51 6.55 -18.61
N PHE A 19 5.71 6.99 -17.64
CA PHE A 19 4.99 8.26 -17.73
C PHE A 19 5.63 9.33 -16.87
N ASP A 20 5.71 10.53 -17.45
CA ASP A 20 6.20 11.73 -16.77
C ASP A 20 5.02 12.67 -16.47
N HIS A 21 4.67 12.77 -15.19
CA HIS A 21 3.58 13.59 -14.70
C HIS A 21 3.88 13.99 -13.25
N SER A 22 3.59 15.23 -12.86
CA SER A 22 3.90 15.75 -11.51
C SER A 22 3.35 14.87 -10.38
N LEU A 23 2.10 14.43 -10.49
CA LEU A 23 1.47 13.48 -9.55
C LEU A 23 2.20 12.12 -9.48
N LEU A 24 2.80 11.66 -10.59
CA LEU A 24 3.54 10.40 -10.62
C LEU A 24 4.89 10.50 -9.93
N ILE A 25 5.50 11.68 -9.82
CA ILE A 25 6.75 11.85 -9.06
C ILE A 25 6.52 11.49 -7.59
N LEU A 26 5.44 12.03 -7.01
CA LEU A 26 5.05 11.73 -5.62
C LEU A 26 4.62 10.28 -5.46
N LEU A 27 3.82 9.76 -6.39
CA LEU A 27 3.38 8.37 -6.35
C LEU A 27 4.57 7.39 -6.42
N LYS A 28 5.51 7.59 -7.34
CA LYS A 28 6.70 6.75 -7.47
C LYS A 28 7.50 6.73 -6.18
N LYS A 29 7.72 7.90 -5.56
CA LYS A 29 8.43 7.99 -4.27
C LYS A 29 7.74 7.17 -3.16
N LEU A 30 6.42 7.24 -3.06
CA LEU A 30 5.66 6.47 -2.05
C LEU A 30 5.70 4.97 -2.33
N LEU A 31 5.61 4.56 -3.60
CA LEU A 31 5.73 3.15 -3.98
C LEU A 31 7.16 2.63 -3.70
N ASP A 32 8.19 3.45 -3.90
CA ASP A 32 9.58 3.10 -3.58
C ASP A 32 9.78 2.96 -2.07
N GLU A 33 9.30 3.92 -1.27
CA GLU A 33 9.34 3.88 0.20
C GLU A 33 8.59 2.65 0.76
N GLN A 34 7.40 2.38 0.22
CA GLN A 34 6.62 1.20 0.60
C GLN A 34 7.36 -0.08 0.23
N LYS A 35 8.04 -0.13 -0.92
CA LYS A 35 8.85 -1.29 -1.33
C LYS A 35 9.99 -1.54 -0.36
N GLU A 36 10.80 -0.51 -0.11
CA GLU A 36 11.94 -0.62 0.80
C GLU A 36 11.51 -1.05 2.20
N THR A 37 10.36 -0.58 2.64
CA THR A 37 9.77 -0.96 3.92
C THR A 37 9.29 -2.41 3.92
N LEU A 38 8.62 -2.86 2.86
CA LEU A 38 8.21 -4.26 2.69
C LEU A 38 9.42 -5.20 2.64
N ASP A 39 10.50 -4.81 1.98
CA ASP A 39 11.74 -5.58 1.90
C ASP A 39 12.42 -5.74 3.28
N LYS A 40 12.23 -4.77 4.19
CA LYS A 40 12.68 -4.86 5.60
C LYS A 40 11.71 -5.65 6.47
N LEU A 41 10.40 -5.54 6.22
CA LEU A 41 9.35 -6.17 7.00
C LEU A 41 9.23 -7.67 6.73
N LEU A 42 9.26 -8.08 5.46
CA LEU A 42 9.02 -9.48 5.05
C LEU A 42 9.98 -10.49 5.73
N PRO A 43 11.30 -10.23 5.84
CA PRO A 43 12.21 -11.13 6.54
C PRO A 43 11.88 -11.27 8.03
N GLN A 44 11.42 -10.19 8.68
CA GLN A 44 11.09 -10.20 10.10
C GLN A 44 9.82 -11.01 10.37
N LEU A 45 8.84 -10.93 9.46
CA LEU A 45 7.63 -11.74 9.51
C LEU A 45 7.87 -13.25 9.28
N GLY A 46 9.06 -13.64 8.81
CA GLY A 46 9.45 -15.05 8.64
C GLY A 46 10.11 -15.68 9.87
N SER A 47 10.34 -14.93 10.95
CA SER A 47 10.99 -15.44 12.18
C SER A 47 9.98 -16.12 13.13
N GLU A 48 10.44 -17.10 13.92
CA GLU A 48 9.58 -17.95 14.77
C GLU A 48 8.86 -17.18 15.90
N GLU A 49 9.38 -16.04 16.34
CA GLU A 49 8.74 -15.15 17.33
C GLU A 49 8.83 -13.69 16.86
N ILE A 50 7.75 -13.19 16.27
CA ILE A 50 7.65 -11.80 15.84
C ILE A 50 7.09 -10.98 17.01
N GLU A 51 7.92 -10.12 17.57
CA GLU A 51 7.45 -9.11 18.53
C GLU A 51 6.90 -7.90 17.76
N LEU A 52 5.68 -7.48 18.08
CA LEU A 52 5.07 -6.29 17.46
C LEU A 52 5.97 -5.06 17.55
N GLU A 53 6.68 -4.88 18.66
CA GLU A 53 7.59 -3.75 18.87
C GLU A 53 8.72 -3.67 17.82
N LYS A 54 9.13 -4.79 17.23
CA LYS A 54 10.18 -4.85 16.20
C LYS A 54 9.66 -4.48 14.81
N VAL A 55 8.37 -4.74 14.55
CA VAL A 55 7.77 -4.62 13.21
C VAL A 55 6.74 -3.49 13.07
N LYS A 56 6.25 -2.93 14.19
CA LYS A 56 5.15 -1.95 14.19
C LYS A 56 5.43 -0.72 13.34
N GLU A 57 6.66 -0.21 13.37
CA GLU A 57 7.03 0.97 12.58
C GLU A 57 6.95 0.67 11.08
N PHE A 58 7.50 -0.46 10.65
CA PHE A 58 7.41 -0.89 9.25
C PHE A 58 5.97 -1.12 8.81
N ILE A 59 5.15 -1.74 9.67
CA ILE A 59 3.73 -1.91 9.40
C ILE A 59 3.05 -0.54 9.22
N SER A 60 3.23 0.38 10.18
CA SER A 60 2.64 1.72 10.11
C SER A 60 3.05 2.48 8.84
N ILE A 61 4.31 2.41 8.43
CA ILE A 61 4.79 3.02 7.19
C ILE A 61 4.07 2.43 5.98
N VAL A 62 3.96 1.10 5.86
CA VAL A 62 3.28 0.45 4.73
C VAL A 62 1.82 0.91 4.59
N TYR A 63 1.08 1.01 5.70
CA TYR A 63 -0.31 1.51 5.70
C TYR A 63 -0.38 3.00 5.37
N HIS A 64 0.52 3.80 5.93
CA HIS A 64 0.59 5.23 5.66
C HIS A 64 0.87 5.52 4.19
N ASP A 65 1.86 4.85 3.60
CA ASP A 65 2.24 5.04 2.20
C ASP A 65 1.08 4.73 1.26
N HIS A 66 0.32 3.65 1.52
CA HIS A 66 -0.87 3.34 0.74
C HIS A 66 -1.98 4.38 0.93
N GLU A 67 -2.21 4.86 2.17
CA GLU A 67 -3.19 5.90 2.46
C GLU A 67 -2.89 7.21 1.72
N VAL A 68 -1.61 7.56 1.57
CA VAL A 68 -1.19 8.75 0.81
C VAL A 68 -1.16 8.48 -0.70
N ALA A 69 -0.71 7.29 -1.14
CA ALA A 69 -0.59 6.94 -2.55
C ALA A 69 -1.95 6.83 -3.25
N SER A 70 -2.95 6.28 -2.56
CA SER A 70 -4.30 6.06 -3.12
C SER A 70 -4.95 7.35 -3.67
N PRO A 71 -5.10 8.46 -2.91
CA PRO A 71 -5.69 9.69 -3.45
C PRO A 71 -4.84 10.33 -4.56
N ILE A 72 -3.51 10.15 -4.55
CA ILE A 72 -2.62 10.62 -5.62
C ILE A 72 -2.89 9.84 -6.91
N PHE A 73 -2.96 8.50 -6.83
CA PHE A 73 -3.29 7.64 -7.96
C PHE A 73 -4.65 7.98 -8.56
N HIS A 74 -5.68 8.16 -7.73
CA HIS A 74 -7.01 8.56 -8.19
C HIS A 74 -7.00 9.95 -8.85
N SER A 75 -6.20 10.88 -8.33
CA SER A 75 -6.04 12.21 -8.93
C SER A 75 -5.34 12.14 -10.28
N TRP A 76 -4.31 11.31 -10.42
CA TRP A 76 -3.64 11.06 -11.70
C TRP A 76 -4.60 10.39 -12.71
N LYS A 77 -5.37 9.39 -12.28
CA LYS A 77 -6.42 8.76 -13.10
C LYS A 77 -7.43 9.79 -13.62
N ARG A 78 -7.91 10.71 -12.77
CA ARG A 78 -8.81 11.78 -13.20
C ARG A 78 -8.15 12.74 -14.19
N ALA A 79 -6.89 13.13 -13.93
CA ALA A 79 -6.12 13.99 -14.84
C ALA A 79 -5.98 13.36 -16.22
N ASN A 80 -5.68 12.05 -16.29
CA ASN A 80 -5.61 11.31 -17.56
C ASN A 80 -6.90 11.45 -18.37
N LYS A 81 -8.07 11.24 -17.73
CA LYS A 81 -9.38 11.35 -18.40
C LYS A 81 -9.68 12.77 -18.89
N TRP A 82 -9.43 13.77 -18.05
CA TRP A 82 -9.77 15.16 -18.37
C TRP A 82 -8.86 15.73 -19.46
N MET A 83 -7.58 15.39 -19.41
CA MET A 83 -6.57 15.91 -20.32
C MET A 83 -6.32 14.99 -21.53
N LYS A 84 -6.98 13.83 -21.60
CA LYS A 84 -6.79 12.80 -22.63
C LYS A 84 -5.32 12.42 -22.80
N LEU A 85 -4.66 12.16 -21.67
CA LEU A 85 -3.24 11.83 -21.65
C LEU A 85 -3.00 10.42 -22.19
N PRO A 86 -1.82 10.14 -22.78
CA PRO A 86 -1.49 8.81 -23.30
C PRO A 86 -1.46 7.71 -22.21
N SER A 87 -1.39 8.08 -20.94
CA SER A 87 -1.46 7.16 -19.78
C SER A 87 -2.88 6.73 -19.38
N GLU A 88 -3.93 7.16 -20.08
CA GLU A 88 -5.31 6.86 -19.66
C GLU A 88 -5.60 5.35 -19.60
N GLU A 89 -5.23 4.60 -20.64
CA GLU A 89 -5.41 3.14 -20.67
C GLU A 89 -4.67 2.45 -19.53
N GLU A 90 -3.44 2.88 -19.27
CA GLU A 90 -2.63 2.32 -18.18
C GLU A 90 -3.23 2.64 -16.80
N ALA A 91 -3.73 3.87 -16.60
CA ALA A 91 -4.38 4.24 -15.35
C ALA A 91 -5.63 3.39 -15.06
N GLU A 92 -6.41 3.03 -16.10
CA GLU A 92 -7.51 2.08 -15.96
C GLU A 92 -7.01 0.67 -15.66
N ARG A 93 -5.97 0.20 -16.37
CA ARG A 93 -5.36 -1.11 -16.14
C ARG A 93 -4.81 -1.29 -14.73
N LEU A 94 -4.25 -0.24 -14.13
CA LEU A 94 -3.67 -0.25 -12.78
C LEU A 94 -4.69 -0.05 -11.66
N THR A 95 -5.90 0.44 -11.95
CA THR A 95 -6.96 0.61 -10.95
C THR A 95 -7.25 -0.66 -10.16
N PRO A 96 -7.49 -1.83 -10.78
CA PRO A 96 -7.72 -3.07 -10.03
C PRO A 96 -6.51 -3.51 -9.19
N VAL A 97 -5.28 -3.10 -9.55
CA VAL A 97 -4.06 -3.39 -8.78
C VAL A 97 -4.05 -2.58 -7.48
N MET A 98 -4.39 -1.29 -7.54
CA MET A 98 -4.54 -0.43 -6.36
C MET A 98 -5.64 -0.95 -5.42
N GLU A 99 -6.78 -1.37 -5.99
CA GLU A 99 -7.87 -1.98 -5.21
C GLU A 99 -7.48 -3.34 -4.60
N LYS A 100 -6.72 -4.16 -5.34
CA LYS A 100 -6.17 -5.42 -4.84
C LYS A 100 -5.22 -5.18 -3.65
N MET A 101 -4.34 -4.17 -3.74
CA MET A 101 -3.44 -3.80 -2.65
C MET A 101 -4.21 -3.41 -1.38
N LYS A 102 -5.26 -2.58 -1.50
CA LYS A 102 -6.13 -2.21 -0.37
C LYS A 102 -6.74 -3.43 0.31
N ARG A 103 -7.26 -4.39 -0.45
CA ARG A 103 -7.83 -5.63 0.10
C ARG A 103 -6.80 -6.44 0.86
N HIS A 104 -5.58 -6.58 0.34
CA HIS A 104 -4.52 -7.28 1.07
C HIS A 104 -4.07 -6.56 2.35
N LEU A 105 -4.15 -5.23 2.39
CA LEU A 105 -3.93 -4.45 3.60
C LEU A 105 -5.06 -4.66 4.62
N GLU A 106 -6.31 -4.75 4.19
CA GLU A 106 -7.45 -5.10 5.07
C GLU A 106 -7.30 -6.52 5.63
N GLU A 107 -6.94 -7.49 4.78
CA GLU A 107 -6.64 -8.87 5.19
C GLU A 107 -5.48 -8.93 6.19
N ALA A 108 -4.38 -8.23 5.91
CA ALA A 108 -3.24 -8.15 6.81
C ALA A 108 -3.61 -7.51 8.15
N ALA A 109 -4.49 -6.50 8.16
CA ALA A 109 -4.93 -5.84 9.38
C ALA A 109 -5.71 -6.80 10.28
N MET A 110 -6.63 -7.58 9.69
CA MET A 110 -7.39 -8.60 10.42
C MET A 110 -6.50 -9.68 11.02
N GLU A 111 -5.46 -10.13 10.30
CA GLU A 111 -4.54 -11.13 10.82
C GLU A 111 -3.62 -10.55 11.91
N LEU A 112 -3.13 -9.32 11.74
CA LEU A 112 -2.35 -8.64 12.79
C LEU A 112 -3.18 -8.43 14.06
N GLU A 113 -4.45 -8.09 13.93
CA GLU A 113 -5.39 -7.98 15.06
C GLU A 113 -5.58 -9.32 15.76
N LYS A 114 -5.69 -10.43 15.03
CA LYS A 114 -5.78 -11.78 15.64
C LYS A 114 -4.51 -12.18 16.39
N ILE A 115 -3.33 -11.82 15.87
CA ILE A 115 -2.04 -12.19 16.46
C ILE A 115 -1.71 -11.34 17.69
N TYR A 116 -1.88 -10.02 17.59
CA TYR A 116 -1.40 -9.09 18.62
C TYR A 116 -2.52 -8.47 19.48
N GLY A 117 -3.78 -8.67 19.10
CA GLY A 117 -4.94 -8.09 19.76
C GLY A 117 -5.25 -6.66 19.32
N SER A 118 -6.54 -6.31 19.33
CA SER A 118 -7.07 -5.02 18.86
C SER A 118 -6.47 -3.81 19.60
N GLU A 119 -6.23 -3.93 20.90
CA GLU A 119 -5.69 -2.85 21.73
C GLU A 119 -4.28 -2.42 21.32
N ASN A 120 -3.47 -3.35 20.82
CA ASN A 120 -2.12 -3.08 20.36
C ASN A 120 -2.10 -2.56 18.92
N ILE A 121 -2.98 -3.08 18.07
CA ILE A 121 -3.02 -2.76 16.63
C ILE A 121 -3.67 -1.42 16.31
N LYS A 122 -4.60 -0.93 17.13
CA LYS A 122 -5.31 0.35 16.90
C LYS A 122 -4.42 1.59 16.77
N TYR A 123 -3.18 1.53 17.26
CA TYR A 123 -2.18 2.61 17.14
C TYR A 123 -1.18 2.40 16.01
N VAL A 124 -1.19 1.22 15.37
CA VAL A 124 -0.26 0.83 14.31
C VAL A 124 -0.94 0.92 12.95
N ILE A 125 -2.22 0.54 12.87
CA ILE A 125 -3.00 0.46 11.63
C ILE A 125 -4.14 1.47 11.67
N PRO A 126 -4.34 2.30 10.62
CA PRO A 126 -5.48 3.22 10.54
C PRO A 126 -6.82 2.48 10.58
N SER A 127 -7.80 3.05 11.27
CA SER A 127 -9.12 2.44 11.49
C SER A 127 -9.87 2.10 10.20
N PHE A 128 -9.60 2.79 9.10
CA PHE A 128 -10.21 2.52 7.78
C PHE A 128 -9.87 1.15 7.20
N TYR A 129 -8.84 0.46 7.73
CA TYR A 129 -8.45 -0.90 7.34
C TYR A 129 -8.90 -1.98 8.33
N ILE A 130 -9.49 -1.59 9.48
CA ILE A 130 -9.97 -2.51 10.51
C ILE A 130 -11.49 -2.58 10.42
N PRO A 131 -12.09 -3.68 9.91
CA PRO A 131 -13.53 -3.74 9.66
C PRO A 131 -14.41 -3.71 10.92
N ILE A 132 -13.82 -3.91 12.11
CA ILE A 132 -14.53 -4.23 13.36
C ILE A 132 -14.69 -3.00 14.28
N ILE A 133 -14.09 -1.84 13.96
CA ILE A 133 -14.41 -0.59 14.68
C ILE A 133 -15.75 -0.04 14.14
N ARG A 134 -16.84 -0.67 14.55
CA ARG A 134 -18.23 -0.19 14.44
C ARG A 134 -18.92 -0.28 15.78
#